data_AF-A0A225DUD6-F1
#
_entry.id   AF-A0A225DUD6-F1
#
_cell.length_a   1.000
_cell.length_b   1.000
_cell.length_c   1.000
_cell.angle_alpha   90.00
_cell.angle_beta   90.00
_cell.angle_gamma   90.00
#
_symmetry.space_group_name_H-M   'P 1'
#
loop_
_entity.id
_entity.type
_entity.pdbx_description
1 polymer ?
#
loop_
_entity_poly.entity_id
_entity_poly.type
_entity_poly.pdbx_seq_one_letter_code
_entity_poly.pdbx_strand_id
1 'polypeptide(L)'
;MKTYLLVEGQADLEILRRLLPSDIEQQTTIAAAGGRSNITSMARSLLVTKRKPLALVMDADAVEDGAVRQQRQISEELLRSVSAGVPFKVILMVPEIEAWFFLVPDALERLSGENLTTDLKALAVSRPKEVLAQLFKSRGGSPITLLANGMTEDEIQSLRETPPGKELLAFLSDPVANKIQPLLV
;
A
#
# COMPACT_ATOMS: atom_id res chain seq x y z
N MET A 1 9.79 14.19 -12.94
CA MET A 1 8.33 14.17 -13.23
C MET A 1 7.66 13.50 -12.05
N LYS A 2 6.48 13.92 -11.58
CA LYS A 2 5.87 13.28 -10.39
C LYS A 2 4.99 12.09 -10.77
N THR A 3 5.19 10.96 -10.11
CA THR A 3 4.34 9.74 -10.21
C THR A 3 3.22 9.82 -9.19
N TYR A 4 2.05 9.27 -9.49
CA TYR A 4 0.95 9.18 -8.52
C TYR A 4 1.00 7.86 -7.76
N LEU A 5 0.78 7.93 -6.45
CA LEU A 5 0.47 6.79 -5.60
C LEU A 5 -0.93 7.01 -5.02
N LEU A 6 -1.86 6.12 -5.36
CA LEU A 6 -3.23 6.16 -4.87
C LEU A 6 -3.46 5.00 -3.90
N VAL A 7 -4.05 5.31 -2.74
CA VAL A 7 -4.41 4.34 -1.69
C VAL A 7 -5.89 4.45 -1.33
N GLU A 8 -6.45 3.46 -0.63
CA GLU A 8 -7.87 3.46 -0.29
C GLU A 8 -8.18 4.49 0.81
N GLY A 9 -7.48 4.42 1.93
CA GLY A 9 -7.75 5.19 3.14
C GLY A 9 -6.61 6.10 3.59
N GLN A 10 -6.92 6.98 4.55
CA GLN A 10 -5.89 7.82 5.19
C GLN A 10 -4.91 7.01 6.04
N ALA A 11 -5.37 5.91 6.65
CA ALA A 11 -4.50 5.00 7.39
C ALA A 11 -3.40 4.44 6.48
N ASP A 12 -3.75 3.87 5.33
CA ASP A 12 -2.80 3.31 4.37
C ASP A 12 -1.81 4.37 3.87
N LEU A 13 -2.28 5.61 3.71
CA LEU A 13 -1.44 6.74 3.32
C LEU A 13 -0.38 7.04 4.39
N GLU A 14 -0.73 7.02 5.68
CA GLU A 14 0.23 7.19 6.77
C GLU A 14 1.30 6.09 6.76
N ILE A 15 0.88 4.83 6.55
CA ILE A 15 1.78 3.68 6.48
C ILE A 15 2.74 3.81 5.31
N LEU A 16 2.21 4.02 4.10
CA LEU A 16 3.02 4.10 2.89
C LEU A 16 3.96 5.30 2.91
N ARG A 17 3.56 6.45 3.46
CA ARG A 17 4.47 7.60 3.61
C ARG A 17 5.71 7.23 4.41
N ARG A 18 5.56 6.49 5.52
CA ARG A 18 6.70 6.04 6.32
C ARG A 18 7.58 5.05 5.56
N LEU A 19 6.98 4.22 4.71
CA LEU A 19 7.68 3.21 3.93
C LEU A 19 8.43 3.77 2.72
N LEU A 20 8.09 4.96 2.22
CA LEU A 20 8.80 5.53 1.07
C LEU A 20 10.13 6.17 1.49
N PRO A 21 11.24 5.85 0.80
CA PRO A 21 12.45 6.65 0.86
C PRO A 21 12.17 8.12 0.51
N SER A 22 12.86 9.05 1.15
CA SER A 22 12.57 10.49 1.04
C SER A 22 12.68 11.04 -0.38
N ASP A 23 13.61 10.51 -1.18
CA ASP A 23 13.82 10.88 -2.58
C ASP A 23 12.68 10.42 -3.50
N ILE A 24 12.09 9.25 -3.20
CA ILE A 24 10.90 8.73 -3.89
C ILE A 24 9.66 9.50 -3.44
N GLU A 25 9.52 9.77 -2.14
CA GLU A 25 8.38 10.52 -1.59
C GLU A 25 8.27 11.92 -2.22
N GLN A 26 9.37 12.66 -2.33
CA GLN A 26 9.39 14.01 -2.94
C GLN A 26 8.95 14.01 -4.41
N GLN A 27 9.16 12.89 -5.11
CA GLN A 27 8.80 12.68 -6.51
C GLN A 27 7.42 12.03 -6.67
N THR A 28 6.74 11.70 -5.57
CA THR A 28 5.46 11.00 -5.60
C THR A 28 4.34 11.91 -5.10
N THR A 29 3.25 11.98 -5.85
CA THR A 29 2.00 12.59 -5.39
C THR A 29 1.13 11.51 -4.78
N ILE A 30 1.06 11.47 -3.46
CA ILE A 30 0.32 10.46 -2.70
C ILE A 30 -1.07 10.98 -2.35
N ALA A 31 -2.11 10.21 -2.63
CA ALA A 31 -3.48 10.56 -2.31
C ALA A 31 -4.27 9.35 -1.79
N ALA A 32 -5.18 9.59 -0.85
CA ALA A 32 -6.17 8.62 -0.42
C ALA A 32 -7.50 8.87 -1.16
N ALA A 33 -8.15 7.81 -1.63
CA ALA A 33 -9.39 7.93 -2.41
C ALA A 33 -10.66 7.97 -1.56
N GLY A 34 -10.57 7.72 -0.25
CA GLY A 34 -11.74 7.68 0.63
C GLY A 34 -12.56 6.40 0.44
N GLY A 35 -11.89 5.28 0.22
CA GLY A 35 -12.47 3.94 0.16
C GLY A 35 -12.43 3.26 -1.22
N ARG A 36 -12.69 1.95 -1.21
CA ARG A 36 -12.57 1.02 -2.34
C ARG A 36 -13.38 1.40 -3.58
N SER A 37 -14.63 1.82 -3.43
CA SER A 37 -15.47 2.22 -4.58
C SER A 37 -14.93 3.47 -5.30
N ASN A 38 -14.25 4.34 -4.56
CA ASN A 38 -13.73 5.60 -5.08
C ASN A 38 -12.34 5.43 -5.72
N ILE A 39 -11.52 4.51 -5.21
CA ILE A 39 -10.12 4.37 -5.63
C ILE A 39 -9.98 4.05 -7.12
N THR A 40 -10.81 3.14 -7.65
CA THR A 40 -10.76 2.77 -9.07
C THR A 40 -11.22 3.92 -9.97
N SER A 41 -12.30 4.62 -9.59
CA SER A 41 -12.81 5.78 -10.33
C SER A 41 -11.78 6.91 -10.38
N MET A 42 -11.17 7.22 -9.23
CA MET A 42 -10.13 8.24 -9.11
C MET A 42 -8.87 7.87 -9.90
N ALA A 43 -8.43 6.62 -9.85
CA ALA A 43 -7.29 6.14 -10.64
C ALA A 43 -7.53 6.33 -12.15
N ARG A 44 -8.72 5.94 -12.64
CA ARG A 44 -9.10 6.13 -14.05
C ARG A 44 -9.08 7.61 -14.43
N SER A 45 -9.65 8.48 -13.59
CA SER A 45 -9.65 9.93 -13.80
C SER A 45 -8.23 10.50 -13.87
N LEU A 46 -7.33 10.09 -12.96
CA LEU A 46 -5.95 10.54 -12.94
C LEU A 46 -5.18 10.12 -14.20
N LEU A 47 -5.35 8.87 -14.65
CA LEU A 47 -4.73 8.38 -15.88
C LEU A 47 -5.15 9.21 -17.10
N VAL A 48 -6.44 9.53 -17.22
CA VAL A 48 -6.98 10.31 -18.35
C VAL A 48 -6.58 11.78 -18.28
N THR A 49 -6.72 12.40 -17.11
CA THR A 49 -6.60 13.86 -16.97
C THR A 49 -5.18 14.33 -16.71
N LYS A 50 -4.37 13.57 -15.98
CA LYS A 50 -2.98 13.94 -15.65
C LYS A 50 -1.98 13.34 -16.60
N ARG A 51 -2.31 12.18 -17.20
CA ARG A 51 -1.40 11.40 -18.06
C ARG A 51 -0.01 11.26 -17.43
N LYS A 52 0.00 10.87 -16.15
CA LYS A 52 1.20 10.58 -15.37
C LYS A 52 1.11 9.14 -14.84
N PRO A 53 2.24 8.49 -14.60
CA PRO A 53 2.24 7.14 -14.07
C PRO A 53 1.50 7.05 -12.76
N LEU A 54 0.88 5.89 -12.53
CA LEU A 54 0.05 5.66 -11.35
C LEU A 54 0.29 4.28 -10.74
N ALA A 55 0.71 4.26 -9.49
CA ALA A 55 0.62 3.09 -8.62
C ALA A 55 -0.71 3.14 -7.88
N LEU A 56 -1.47 2.06 -7.95
CA LEU A 56 -2.69 1.82 -7.19
C LEU A 56 -2.39 0.76 -6.13
N VAL A 57 -2.44 1.14 -4.85
CA VAL A 57 -2.33 0.21 -3.72
C VAL A 57 -3.71 0.05 -3.10
N MET A 58 -4.13 -1.19 -2.93
CA MET A 58 -5.41 -1.51 -2.30
C MET A 58 -5.34 -2.85 -1.57
N ASP A 59 -6.26 -3.05 -0.63
CA ASP A 59 -6.39 -4.32 0.07
C ASP A 59 -7.01 -5.37 -0.86
N ALA A 60 -6.61 -6.62 -0.68
CA ALA A 60 -7.16 -7.75 -1.41
C ALA A 60 -8.50 -8.20 -0.82
N ASP A 61 -8.71 -7.97 0.49
CA ASP A 61 -9.85 -8.48 1.28
C ASP A 61 -10.04 -10.00 1.18
N ALA A 62 -8.96 -10.71 0.84
CA ALA A 62 -8.94 -12.14 0.61
C ALA A 62 -7.54 -12.67 0.91
N VAL A 63 -7.46 -13.94 1.33
CA VAL A 63 -6.20 -14.66 1.54
C VAL A 63 -6.00 -15.75 0.48
N GLU A 64 -7.08 -16.15 -0.20
CA GLU A 64 -7.06 -17.19 -1.22
C GLU A 64 -6.48 -16.66 -2.53
N ASP A 65 -5.40 -17.25 -3.01
CA ASP A 65 -4.70 -16.82 -4.22
C ASP A 65 -5.62 -16.61 -5.44
N GLY A 66 -6.65 -17.44 -5.60
CA GLY A 66 -7.62 -17.32 -6.68
C GLY A 66 -8.38 -15.99 -6.64
N ALA A 67 -8.86 -15.61 -5.46
CA ALA A 67 -9.58 -14.36 -5.25
C ALA A 67 -8.64 -13.15 -5.41
N VAL A 68 -7.42 -13.22 -4.85
CA VAL A 68 -6.40 -12.16 -5.00
C VAL A 68 -6.04 -11.94 -6.47
N ARG A 69 -5.80 -13.01 -7.24
CA ARG A 69 -5.50 -12.91 -8.67
C ARG A 69 -6.66 -12.33 -9.48
N GLN A 70 -7.88 -12.78 -9.21
CA GLN A 70 -9.07 -12.27 -9.88
C GLN A 70 -9.27 -10.77 -9.60
N GLN A 71 -9.12 -10.35 -8.34
CA GLN A 71 -9.21 -8.94 -7.96
C GLN A 71 -8.17 -8.09 -8.69
N ARG A 72 -6.93 -8.57 -8.79
CA ARG A 72 -5.86 -7.88 -9.53
C ARG A 72 -6.22 -7.75 -11.01
N GLN A 73 -6.65 -8.84 -11.64
CA GLN A 73 -7.00 -8.86 -13.06
C GLN A 73 -8.11 -7.86 -13.37
N ILE A 74 -9.19 -7.85 -12.57
CA ILE A 74 -10.31 -6.92 -12.74
C ILE A 74 -9.83 -5.46 -12.65
N SER A 75 -9.07 -5.14 -11.60
CA SER A 75 -8.54 -3.78 -11.43
C SER A 75 -7.62 -3.37 -12.59
N GLU A 76 -6.74 -4.26 -13.03
CA GLU A 76 -5.85 -3.98 -14.15
C GLU A 76 -6.58 -3.77 -15.47
N GLU A 77 -7.59 -4.59 -15.79
CA GLU A 77 -8.40 -4.45 -17.01
C GLU A 77 -9.13 -3.11 -17.04
N LEU A 78 -9.71 -2.69 -15.91
CA LEU A 78 -10.39 -1.41 -15.76
C LEU A 78 -9.44 -0.22 -16.01
N LEU A 79 -8.23 -0.26 -15.45
CA LEU A 79 -7.24 0.80 -15.66
C LEU A 79 -6.64 0.78 -17.07
N ARG A 80 -6.36 -0.41 -17.61
CA ARG A 80 -5.79 -0.58 -18.95
C ARG A 80 -6.65 0.08 -20.02
N SER A 81 -7.97 -0.09 -19.90
CA SER A 81 -8.96 0.48 -20.85
C SER A 81 -8.91 2.00 -20.99
N VAL A 82 -8.40 2.73 -19.98
CA VAL A 82 -8.32 4.20 -19.99
C VAL A 82 -6.89 4.74 -19.98
N SER A 83 -5.89 3.88 -19.80
CA SER A 83 -4.49 4.28 -19.62
C SER A 83 -3.90 5.01 -20.83
N ALA A 84 -4.34 4.69 -22.05
CA ALA A 84 -3.81 5.27 -23.30
C ALA A 84 -2.27 5.29 -23.37
N GLY A 85 -1.62 4.21 -22.89
CA GLY A 85 -0.16 4.07 -22.87
C GLY A 85 0.55 4.68 -21.66
N VAL A 86 -0.18 5.35 -20.75
CA VAL A 86 0.34 5.80 -19.47
C VAL A 86 0.65 4.58 -18.59
N PRO A 87 1.89 4.42 -18.08
CA PRO A 87 2.25 3.30 -17.22
C PRO A 87 1.43 3.29 -15.92
N PHE A 88 0.95 2.13 -15.51
CA PHE A 88 0.29 1.96 -14.23
C PHE A 88 0.64 0.62 -13.60
N LYS A 89 0.43 0.52 -12.29
CA LYS A 89 0.65 -0.70 -11.53
C LYS A 89 -0.43 -0.87 -10.47
N VAL A 90 -1.00 -2.07 -10.38
CA VAL A 90 -1.91 -2.45 -9.28
C VAL A 90 -1.13 -3.34 -8.33
N ILE A 91 -1.12 -2.98 -7.05
CA ILE A 91 -0.44 -3.69 -5.97
C ILE A 91 -1.48 -4.01 -4.91
N LEU A 92 -1.68 -5.30 -4.67
CA LEU A 92 -2.62 -5.78 -3.67
C LEU A 92 -1.89 -6.12 -2.37
N MET A 93 -2.39 -5.58 -1.26
CA MET A 93 -1.98 -5.99 0.09
C MET A 93 -2.85 -7.16 0.51
N VAL A 94 -2.25 -8.23 1.05
CA VAL A 94 -2.95 -9.49 1.33
C VAL A 94 -2.92 -9.81 2.82
N PRO A 95 -4.08 -9.97 3.49
CA PRO A 95 -5.41 -9.56 3.01
C PRO A 95 -5.58 -8.03 2.97
N GLU A 96 -4.87 -7.31 3.83
CA GLU A 96 -4.88 -5.86 4.00
C GLU A 96 -3.48 -5.36 4.39
N ILE A 97 -3.21 -4.06 4.27
CA ILE A 97 -1.88 -3.49 4.52
C ILE A 97 -1.37 -3.75 5.94
N GLU A 98 -2.26 -3.85 6.93
CA GLU A 98 -1.93 -4.15 8.32
C GLU A 98 -1.19 -5.49 8.49
N ALA A 99 -1.37 -6.44 7.56
CA ALA A 99 -0.67 -7.71 7.57
C ALA A 99 0.87 -7.55 7.58
N TRP A 100 1.37 -6.45 7.02
CA TRP A 100 2.81 -6.19 6.95
C TRP A 100 3.45 -6.02 8.32
N PHE A 101 2.75 -5.44 9.29
CA PHE A 101 3.32 -5.24 10.62
C PHE A 101 3.64 -6.58 11.32
N PHE A 102 2.97 -7.67 10.94
CA PHE A 102 3.23 -9.00 11.47
C PHE A 102 4.51 -9.64 10.92
N LEU A 103 5.15 -9.02 9.93
CA LEU A 103 6.48 -9.39 9.43
C LEU A 103 7.61 -8.84 10.32
N VAL A 104 7.28 -7.88 11.20
CA VAL A 104 8.20 -7.28 12.19
C VAL A 104 7.61 -7.47 13.60
N PRO A 105 7.44 -8.71 14.08
CA PRO A 105 6.73 -9.01 15.31
C PRO A 105 7.35 -8.34 16.55
N ASP A 106 8.68 -8.19 16.59
CA ASP A 106 9.37 -7.51 17.69
C ASP A 106 8.98 -6.04 17.79
N ALA A 107 8.69 -5.39 16.65
CA ALA A 107 8.19 -4.01 16.62
C ALA A 107 6.78 -3.93 17.21
N LEU A 108 5.91 -4.88 16.85
CA LEU A 108 4.54 -4.97 17.38
C LEU A 108 4.54 -5.14 18.89
N GLU A 109 5.32 -6.09 19.42
CA GLU A 109 5.39 -6.38 20.85
C GLU A 109 5.97 -5.19 21.62
N ARG A 110 7.05 -4.58 21.11
CA ARG A 110 7.68 -3.40 21.72
C ARG A 110 6.73 -2.20 21.77
N LEU A 111 6.03 -1.92 20.68
CA LEU A 111 5.17 -0.73 20.55
C LEU A 111 3.82 -0.90 21.25
N SER A 112 3.26 -2.11 21.23
CA SER A 112 2.04 -2.42 22.00
C SER A 112 2.34 -2.63 23.48
N GLY A 113 3.53 -3.09 23.85
CA GLY A 113 3.83 -3.60 25.20
C GLY A 113 3.11 -4.90 25.54
N GLU A 114 2.50 -5.56 24.56
CA GLU A 114 1.79 -6.82 24.68
C GLU A 114 2.55 -7.90 23.91
N ASN A 115 2.44 -9.16 24.35
CA ASN A 115 3.07 -10.27 23.63
C ASN A 115 2.16 -10.75 22.49
N LEU A 116 2.76 -11.02 21.33
CA LEU A 116 2.05 -11.55 20.18
C LEU A 116 1.94 -13.08 20.30
N THR A 117 0.86 -13.53 20.97
CA THR A 117 0.59 -14.94 21.24
C THR A 117 0.38 -15.76 19.95
N THR A 118 0.51 -17.08 20.05
CA THR A 118 0.28 -18.00 18.92
C THR A 118 -1.12 -17.83 18.31
N ASP A 119 -2.14 -17.64 19.15
CA ASP A 119 -3.52 -17.47 18.70
C ASP A 119 -3.70 -16.15 17.94
N LEU A 120 -3.07 -15.07 18.41
CA LEU A 120 -3.09 -13.78 17.72
C LEU A 120 -2.32 -13.85 16.39
N LYS A 121 -1.20 -14.57 16.33
CA LYS A 121 -0.47 -14.82 15.07
C LYS A 121 -1.34 -15.58 14.06
N ALA A 122 -2.05 -16.60 14.51
CA ALA A 122 -2.94 -17.38 13.65
C ALA A 122 -4.11 -16.52 13.14
N LEU A 123 -4.71 -15.70 14.01
CA LEU A 123 -5.80 -14.80 13.63
C LEU A 123 -5.33 -13.71 12.64
N ALA A 124 -4.13 -13.16 12.84
CA ALA A 124 -3.57 -12.08 12.02
C ALA A 124 -3.38 -12.46 10.55
N VAL A 125 -3.32 -13.75 10.22
CA VAL A 125 -3.27 -14.23 8.83
C VAL A 125 -4.51 -13.78 8.04
N SER A 126 -5.66 -13.70 8.69
CA SER A 126 -6.95 -13.37 8.03
C SER A 126 -7.62 -12.10 8.55
N ARG A 127 -7.25 -11.63 9.76
CA ARG A 127 -7.84 -10.45 10.42
C ARG A 127 -6.77 -9.54 11.04
N PRO A 128 -5.74 -9.11 10.30
CA PRO A 128 -4.62 -8.38 10.92
C PRO A 128 -5.03 -7.05 11.58
N LYS A 129 -5.96 -6.28 11.00
CA LYS A 129 -6.49 -5.04 11.59
C LYS A 129 -7.22 -5.29 12.90
N GLU A 130 -7.96 -6.40 13.00
CA GLU A 130 -8.62 -6.81 14.25
C GLU A 130 -7.58 -7.12 15.32
N VAL A 131 -6.53 -7.86 14.97
CA VAL A 131 -5.44 -8.20 15.89
C VAL A 131 -4.69 -6.95 16.34
N LEU A 132 -4.43 -5.99 15.45
CA LEU A 132 -3.83 -4.71 15.85
C LEU A 132 -4.72 -3.94 16.82
N ALA A 133 -6.03 -3.89 16.58
CA ALA A 133 -6.96 -3.25 17.50
C ALA A 133 -6.96 -3.91 18.89
N GLN A 134 -6.81 -5.24 18.95
CA GLN A 134 -6.69 -5.98 20.21
C GLN A 134 -5.36 -5.70 20.92
N LEU A 135 -4.23 -5.78 20.21
CA LEU A 135 -2.89 -5.56 20.77
C LEU A 135 -2.70 -4.14 21.30
N PHE A 136 -3.26 -3.15 20.62
CA PHE A 136 -3.12 -1.75 21.00
C PHE A 136 -4.30 -1.24 21.83
N LYS A 137 -5.22 -2.10 22.29
CA LYS A 137 -6.40 -1.67 23.06
C LYS A 137 -6.03 -0.89 24.33
N SER A 138 -4.92 -1.25 24.97
CA SER A 138 -4.39 -0.59 26.17
C SER A 138 -3.60 0.69 25.85
N ARG A 139 -3.21 0.89 24.58
CA ARG A 139 -2.49 2.06 24.09
C ARG A 139 -3.50 3.06 23.54
N GLY A 140 -3.65 4.20 24.20
CA GLY A 140 -4.47 5.29 23.65
C GLY A 140 -3.95 5.74 22.28
N GLY A 141 -4.87 6.04 21.35
CA GLY A 141 -4.54 6.51 20.00
C GLY A 141 -4.79 5.48 18.90
N SER A 142 -4.43 5.84 17.67
CA SER A 142 -4.53 4.96 16.50
C SER A 142 -3.34 4.00 16.45
N PRO A 143 -3.55 2.67 16.37
CA PRO A 143 -2.47 1.70 16.23
C PRO A 143 -1.58 2.01 15.02
N ILE A 144 -2.19 2.45 13.91
CA ILE A 144 -1.51 2.80 12.67
C ILE A 144 -0.52 3.95 12.89
N THR A 145 -0.96 5.02 13.56
CA THR A 145 -0.12 6.19 13.83
C THR A 145 1.01 5.84 14.79
N LEU A 146 0.78 4.96 15.78
CA LEU A 146 1.82 4.49 16.69
C LEU A 146 2.87 3.66 15.95
N LEU A 147 2.44 2.76 15.07
CA LEU A 147 3.34 1.91 14.27
C LEU A 147 4.13 2.74 13.26
N ALA A 148 3.46 3.59 12.48
CA ALA A 148 4.10 4.43 11.47
C ALA A 148 5.19 5.34 12.08
N ASN A 149 5.01 5.82 13.31
CA ASN A 149 5.99 6.69 13.97
C ASN A 149 6.99 5.96 14.86
N GLY A 150 6.68 4.74 15.31
CA GLY A 150 7.46 4.00 16.30
C GLY A 150 8.43 2.95 15.74
N MET A 151 8.35 2.66 14.44
CA MET A 151 9.25 1.74 13.76
C MET A 151 10.62 2.37 13.48
N THR A 152 11.65 1.57 13.72
CA THR A 152 13.05 1.83 13.35
C THR A 152 13.25 1.71 11.85
N GLU A 153 14.38 2.21 11.35
CA GLU A 153 14.69 2.12 9.92
C GLU A 153 14.94 0.68 9.46
N ASP A 154 15.52 -0.18 10.31
CA ASP A 154 15.75 -1.60 9.99
C ASP A 154 14.45 -2.39 9.86
N GLU A 155 13.47 -2.12 10.74
CA GLU A 155 12.13 -2.70 10.66
C GLU A 155 11.43 -2.25 9.38
N ILE A 156 11.55 -0.97 9.01
CA ILE A 156 10.96 -0.44 7.78
C ILE A 156 11.66 -0.99 6.55
N GLN A 157 12.98 -1.15 6.59
CA GLN A 157 13.71 -1.78 5.50
C GLN A 157 13.22 -3.22 5.31
N SER A 158 12.98 -3.96 6.39
CA SER A 158 12.41 -5.31 6.32
C SER A 158 11.04 -5.33 5.61
N LEU A 159 10.20 -4.32 5.85
CA LEU A 159 8.92 -4.15 5.14
C LEU A 159 9.10 -3.80 3.66
N ARG A 160 10.08 -2.96 3.32
CA ARG A 160 10.41 -2.61 1.92
C ARG A 160 10.92 -3.81 1.12
N GLU A 161 11.60 -4.76 1.77
CA GLU A 161 12.15 -5.95 1.14
C GLU A 161 11.11 -7.02 0.79
N THR A 162 9.86 -6.86 1.24
CA THR A 162 8.75 -7.73 0.89
C THR A 162 8.42 -7.66 -0.61
N PRO A 163 7.80 -8.69 -1.20
CA PRO A 163 7.41 -8.64 -2.61
C PRO A 163 6.57 -7.40 -2.99
N PRO A 164 5.48 -7.04 -2.28
CA PRO A 164 4.73 -5.83 -2.62
C PRO A 164 5.49 -4.53 -2.31
N GLY A 165 6.39 -4.50 -1.30
CA GLY A 165 7.29 -3.38 -1.05
C GLY A 165 8.26 -3.13 -2.19
N LYS A 166 8.95 -4.17 -2.65
CA LYS A 166 9.84 -4.12 -3.81
C LYS A 166 9.11 -3.72 -5.08
N GLU A 167 7.93 -4.28 -5.32
CA GLU A 167 7.10 -3.98 -6.48
C GLU A 167 6.70 -2.49 -6.51
N LEU A 168 6.29 -1.92 -5.37
CA LEU A 168 5.96 -0.51 -5.24
C LEU A 168 7.18 0.39 -5.50
N LEU A 169 8.28 0.13 -4.80
CA LEU A 169 9.48 0.97 -4.91
C LEU A 169 10.09 0.90 -6.31
N ALA A 170 10.12 -0.29 -6.93
CA ALA A 170 10.60 -0.44 -8.30
C ALA A 170 9.79 0.40 -9.28
N PHE A 171 8.46 0.38 -9.19
CA PHE A 171 7.60 1.16 -10.07
C PHE A 171 7.76 2.68 -9.86
N LEU A 172 7.80 3.13 -8.59
CA LEU A 172 7.93 4.56 -8.29
C LEU A 172 9.31 5.11 -8.68
N SER A 173 10.34 4.27 -8.67
CA SER A 173 11.71 4.64 -9.05
C SER A 173 11.97 4.58 -10.55
N ASP A 174 11.11 3.92 -11.34
CA ASP A 174 11.37 3.64 -12.75
C ASP A 174 11.41 4.93 -13.61
N PRO A 175 12.54 5.22 -14.29
CA PRO A 175 12.65 6.32 -15.23
C PRO A 175 11.67 6.25 -16.41
N VAL A 176 11.22 5.07 -16.82
CA VAL A 176 10.28 4.83 -17.93
C VAL A 176 8.85 5.13 -17.51
N ALA A 177 8.45 4.80 -16.28
CA ALA A 177 7.27 5.43 -15.69
C ALA A 177 7.46 6.96 -15.76
N ASN A 178 8.61 7.47 -15.34
CA ASN A 178 8.87 8.91 -15.34
C ASN A 178 9.09 9.56 -16.73
N LYS A 179 9.05 8.81 -17.84
CA LYS A 179 9.21 9.30 -19.22
C LYS A 179 7.97 8.95 -20.05
N ILE A 180 7.02 9.86 -20.13
CA ILE A 180 6.02 9.85 -21.21
C ILE A 180 6.44 10.95 -22.18
N GLN A 181 7.02 10.55 -23.30
CA GLN A 181 7.15 11.41 -24.48
C GLN A 181 5.75 11.73 -25.00
N PRO A 182 5.48 12.97 -25.42
CA PRO A 182 4.21 13.29 -26.06
C PRO A 182 4.10 12.47 -27.35
N LEU A 183 3.01 11.73 -27.49
CA LEU A 183 2.53 11.23 -28.78
C LEU A 183 2.38 12.45 -29.70
N LEU A 184 3.32 12.60 -30.63
CA LEU A 184 3.15 13.45 -31.79
C LEU A 184 2.01 12.85 -32.62
N VAL A 185 0.90 13.59 -32.67
CA VAL A 185 -0.10 13.52 -33.74
C VAL A 185 -0.07 14.85 -34.46
#